data_AF-A0A6I2MMB0-F1
#
_entry.id   AF-A0A6I2MMB0-F1
#
_cell.length_a   1.000
_cell.length_b   1.000
_cell.length_c   1.000
_cell.angle_alpha   90.00
_cell.angle_beta   90.00
_cell.angle_gamma   90.00
#
_symmetry.space_group_name_H-M   'P 1'
#
loop_
_entity.id
_entity.type
_entity.pdbx_description
1 polymer ?
#
loop_
_entity_poly.entity_id
_entity_poly.type
_entity_poly.pdbx_seq_one_letter_code
_entity_poly.pdbx_strand_id
1 'polypeptide(L)'
;MSLSVSIQSFILDIGPILLVSFSLSLFLFLNWYFAYDRIKQKKEKRLWLTRNMRSLVRYGDLMEQLEHLGQTTPVCKQCNDFKMQLWNHQHDELLVVRCRSCKINYTLTKDHSDCTRLILSNMEWAIELINILIKNRHKALGKFLIRKLALDPSCIKPGINPLEVFCFSAKKEDEFIIDPVFEIVLNEWEEVLPLGDYGIRTHVA
;
A
#
# COMPACT_ATOMS: atom_id res chain seq x y z
N MET A 1 -67.78 4.19 -14.07
CA MET A 1 -67.12 5.51 -14.19
C MET A 1 -66.91 6.24 -12.84
N SER A 2 -67.48 5.79 -11.72
CA SER A 2 -67.31 6.45 -10.41
C SER A 2 -65.99 6.14 -9.68
N LEU A 3 -65.38 4.97 -9.93
CA LEU A 3 -64.15 4.57 -9.24
C LEU A 3 -62.92 5.40 -9.67
N SER A 4 -62.82 5.76 -10.95
CA SER A 4 -61.66 6.48 -11.49
C SER A 4 -61.55 7.92 -10.98
N VAL A 5 -62.70 8.58 -10.76
CA VAL A 5 -62.75 9.96 -10.23
C VAL A 5 -62.34 10.00 -8.75
N SER A 6 -62.76 8.99 -7.97
CA SER A 6 -62.40 8.86 -6.55
C SER A 6 -60.90 8.60 -6.32
N ILE A 7 -60.28 7.80 -7.19
CA ILE A 7 -58.83 7.55 -7.13
C ILE A 7 -58.04 8.80 -7.51
N GLN A 8 -58.51 9.58 -8.50
CA GLN A 8 -57.84 10.83 -8.90
C GLN A 8 -57.89 11.90 -7.80
N SER A 9 -59.03 12.10 -7.14
CA SER A 9 -59.12 13.04 -6.02
C SER A 9 -58.27 12.60 -4.83
N PHE A 10 -58.25 11.30 -4.52
CA PHE A 10 -57.39 10.76 -3.47
C PHE A 10 -55.90 11.00 -3.75
N ILE A 11 -55.45 10.79 -5.00
CA ILE A 11 -54.05 11.00 -5.39
C ILE A 11 -53.68 12.49 -5.35
N LEU A 12 -54.58 13.40 -5.74
CA LEU A 12 -54.30 14.84 -5.74
C LEU A 12 -54.29 15.44 -4.33
N ASP A 13 -55.22 15.03 -3.46
CA ASP A 13 -55.39 15.65 -2.15
C ASP A 13 -54.54 14.99 -1.06
N ILE A 14 -54.52 13.65 -1.02
CA ILE A 14 -53.86 12.87 0.05
C ILE A 14 -52.49 12.38 -0.40
N GLY A 15 -52.30 12.12 -1.69
CA GLY A 15 -51.05 11.64 -2.27
C GLY A 15 -49.82 12.47 -1.88
N PRO A 16 -49.83 13.81 -2.02
CA PRO A 16 -48.69 14.65 -1.66
C PRO A 16 -48.35 14.58 -0.16
N ILE A 17 -49.36 14.54 0.71
CA ILE A 17 -49.17 14.45 2.16
C ILE A 17 -48.51 13.12 2.54
N LEU A 18 -48.99 12.01 1.96
CA LEU A 18 -48.38 10.69 2.16
C LEU A 18 -46.96 10.65 1.61
N LEU A 19 -46.72 11.26 0.45
CA LEU A 19 -45.39 11.31 -0.16
C LEU A 19 -44.40 12.12 0.68
N VAL A 20 -44.82 13.27 1.22
CA VAL A 20 -43.99 14.08 2.12
C VAL A 20 -43.73 13.33 3.43
N SER A 21 -44.75 12.73 4.03
CA SER A 21 -44.61 11.95 5.28
C SER A 21 -43.68 10.75 5.11
N PHE A 22 -43.84 10.00 4.02
CA PHE A 22 -42.96 8.89 3.67
C PHE A 22 -41.54 9.37 3.38
N SER A 23 -41.38 10.46 2.64
CA SER A 23 -40.07 11.04 2.32
C SER A 23 -39.35 11.53 3.57
N LEU A 24 -40.06 12.19 4.50
CA LEU A 24 -39.51 12.63 5.78
C LEU A 24 -39.09 11.42 6.63
N SER A 25 -39.95 10.41 6.73
CA SER A 25 -39.66 9.19 7.48
C SER A 25 -38.44 8.45 6.92
N LEU A 26 -38.36 8.31 5.59
CA LEU A 26 -37.21 7.73 4.90
C LEU A 26 -35.95 8.56 5.14
N PHE A 27 -36.04 9.89 5.04
CA PHE A 27 -34.92 10.78 5.32
C PHE A 27 -34.42 10.63 6.75
N LEU A 28 -35.30 10.64 7.75
CA LEU A 28 -34.93 10.45 9.16
C LEU A 28 -34.29 9.08 9.39
N PHE A 29 -34.85 8.03 8.81
CA PHE A 29 -34.31 6.68 8.89
C PHE A 29 -32.91 6.59 8.28
N LEU A 30 -32.70 7.14 7.07
CA LEU A 30 -31.40 7.17 6.41
C LEU A 30 -30.38 7.95 7.24
N ASN A 31 -30.74 9.13 7.76
CA ASN A 31 -29.84 9.92 8.61
C ASN A 31 -29.46 9.17 9.89
N TRP A 32 -30.42 8.54 10.56
CA TRP A 32 -30.16 7.71 11.74
C TRP A 32 -29.23 6.53 11.42
N TYR A 33 -29.52 5.81 10.32
CA TYR A 33 -28.70 4.69 9.85
C TYR A 33 -27.25 5.12 9.59
N PHE A 34 -27.05 6.22 8.84
CA PHE A 34 -25.71 6.74 8.56
C PHE A 34 -25.01 7.28 9.81
N ALA A 35 -25.75 7.89 10.76
CA ALA A 35 -25.18 8.35 12.03
C ALA A 35 -24.67 7.16 12.86
N TYR A 36 -25.47 6.11 12.98
CA TYR A 36 -25.08 4.87 13.66
C TYR A 36 -23.86 4.21 13.00
N ASP A 37 -23.86 4.08 11.67
CA ASP A 37 -22.74 3.50 10.93
C ASP A 37 -21.44 4.31 11.12
N ARG A 38 -21.51 5.64 11.08
CA ARG A 38 -20.36 6.51 11.36
C ARG A 38 -19.78 6.29 12.75
N ILE A 39 -20.63 6.14 13.78
CA ILE A 39 -20.19 5.86 15.15
C ILE A 39 -19.51 4.49 15.22
N LYS A 40 -20.10 3.46 14.61
CA LYS A 40 -19.53 2.12 14.53
C LYS A 40 -18.15 2.13 13.87
N GLN A 41 -18.03 2.76 12.69
CA GLN A 41 -16.75 2.90 11.98
C GLN A 41 -15.70 3.62 12.82
N LYS A 42 -16.07 4.68 13.57
CA LYS A 42 -15.15 5.41 14.44
C LYS A 42 -14.64 4.53 15.59
N LYS A 43 -15.52 3.71 16.18
CA LYS A 43 -15.17 2.75 17.23
C LYS A 43 -14.23 1.67 16.69
N GLU A 44 -14.54 1.09 15.54
CA GLU A 44 -13.69 0.09 14.88
C GLU A 44 -12.30 0.64 14.56
N LYS A 45 -12.20 1.85 14.00
CA LYS A 45 -10.92 2.53 13.73
C LYS A 45 -10.10 2.70 15.02
N ARG A 46 -10.71 3.20 16.09
CA ARG A 46 -10.02 3.38 17.38
C ARG A 46 -9.54 2.05 17.95
N LEU A 47 -10.41 1.04 18.00
CA LEU A 47 -10.06 -0.29 18.52
C LEU A 47 -8.92 -0.92 17.72
N TRP A 48 -8.96 -0.82 16.39
CA TRP A 48 -7.90 -1.33 15.54
C TRP A 48 -6.57 -0.61 15.82
N LEU A 49 -6.58 0.73 15.88
CA LEU A 49 -5.39 1.52 16.19
C LEU A 49 -4.77 1.15 17.54
N THR A 50 -5.59 1.05 18.59
CA THR A 50 -5.11 0.69 19.93
C THR A 50 -4.50 -0.71 19.95
N ARG A 51 -5.11 -1.68 19.25
CA ARG A 51 -4.59 -3.04 19.17
C ARG A 51 -3.31 -3.16 18.35
N ASN A 52 -3.17 -2.33 17.31
CA ASN A 52 -2.07 -2.41 16.33
C ASN A 52 -1.10 -1.22 16.43
N MET A 53 -1.05 -0.54 17.58
CA MET A 53 -0.17 0.62 17.75
C MET A 53 1.30 0.24 17.53
N ARG A 54 1.72 -0.91 18.06
CA ARG A 54 3.08 -1.45 17.85
C ARG A 54 3.38 -1.66 16.36
N SER A 55 2.41 -2.17 15.61
CA SER A 55 2.49 -2.36 14.17
C SER A 55 2.71 -1.02 13.45
N LEU A 56 2.03 0.05 13.87
CA LEU A 56 2.24 1.38 13.29
C LEU A 56 3.62 1.96 13.60
N VAL A 57 4.14 1.72 14.80
CA VAL A 57 5.51 2.12 15.17
C VAL A 57 6.52 1.38 14.29
N ARG A 58 6.41 0.05 14.19
CA ARG A 58 7.27 -0.77 13.32
C ARG A 58 7.22 -0.36 11.86
N TYR A 59 6.06 0.07 11.36
CA TYR A 59 5.95 0.63 10.03
C TYR A 59 6.84 1.87 9.87
N GLY A 60 6.77 2.79 10.85
CA GLY A 60 7.59 4.00 10.87
C GLY A 60 9.08 3.66 10.87
N ASP A 61 9.49 2.75 11.76
CA ASP A 61 10.87 2.30 11.87
C ASP A 61 11.37 1.67 10.54
N LEU A 62 10.52 0.88 9.88
CA LEU A 62 10.85 0.29 8.58
C LEU A 62 11.00 1.37 7.49
N MET A 63 10.12 2.36 7.46
CA MET A 63 10.22 3.45 6.48
C MET A 63 11.48 4.29 6.69
N GLU A 64 11.85 4.56 7.95
CA GLU A 64 13.11 5.24 8.30
C GLU A 64 14.32 4.42 7.87
N GLN A 65 14.31 3.10 8.10
CA GLN A 65 15.37 2.21 7.64
C GLN A 65 15.48 2.20 6.11
N LEU A 66 14.35 2.20 5.38
CA LEU A 66 14.36 2.26 3.92
C LEU A 66 14.89 3.59 3.39
N GLU A 67 14.61 4.69 4.08
CA GLU A 67 15.19 6.00 3.76
C GLU A 67 16.69 6.01 3.98
N HIS A 68 17.16 5.50 5.13
CA HIS A 68 18.59 5.36 5.42
C HIS A 68 19.29 4.44 4.40
N LEU A 69 18.67 3.31 4.04
CA LEU A 69 19.16 2.44 2.97
C LEU A 69 19.26 3.21 1.64
N GLY A 70 18.28 4.05 1.33
CA GLY A 70 18.30 4.93 0.17
C GLY A 70 19.51 5.86 0.15
N GLN A 71 19.87 6.44 1.29
CA GLN A 71 21.03 7.33 1.41
C GLN A 71 22.37 6.64 1.16
N THR A 72 22.47 5.33 1.44
CA THR A 72 23.68 4.53 1.18
C THR A 72 23.65 3.81 -0.17
N THR A 73 22.48 3.70 -0.80
CA THR A 73 22.31 3.00 -2.06
C THR A 73 22.63 3.94 -3.23
N PRO A 74 23.53 3.57 -4.16
CA PRO A 74 23.76 4.34 -5.37
C PRO A 74 22.54 4.28 -6.29
N VAL A 75 22.43 5.26 -7.19
CA VAL A 75 21.43 5.27 -8.26
C VAL A 75 21.54 4.03 -9.15
N CYS A 76 20.48 3.74 -9.90
CA CYS A 76 20.44 2.59 -10.79
C CYS A 76 21.52 2.70 -11.87
N LYS A 77 22.47 1.76 -11.89
CA LYS A 77 23.59 1.72 -12.86
C LYS A 77 23.13 1.71 -14.33
N GLN A 78 21.96 1.14 -14.62
CA GLN A 78 21.48 0.97 -16.00
C GLN A 78 20.76 2.19 -16.56
N CYS A 79 19.92 2.86 -15.76
CA CYS A 79 19.07 3.95 -16.26
C CYS A 79 19.23 5.26 -15.49
N ASN A 80 20.15 5.30 -14.53
CA ASN A 80 20.44 6.43 -13.65
C ASN A 80 19.22 6.96 -12.86
N ASP A 81 18.16 6.16 -12.74
CA ASP A 81 17.02 6.50 -11.88
C ASP A 81 17.36 6.21 -10.42
N PHE A 82 16.91 7.07 -9.53
CA PHE A 82 17.09 6.98 -8.09
C PHE A 82 15.91 6.30 -7.40
N LYS A 83 14.78 6.09 -8.09
CA LYS A 83 13.60 5.46 -7.49
C LYS A 83 13.77 3.95 -7.42
N MET A 84 13.82 3.45 -6.19
CA MET A 84 13.94 2.02 -5.88
C MET A 84 12.66 1.53 -5.19
N GLN A 85 12.40 0.24 -5.28
CA GLN A 85 11.30 -0.43 -4.58
C GLN A 85 11.76 -1.78 -4.04
N LEU A 86 11.17 -2.23 -2.94
CA LEU A 86 11.34 -3.61 -2.50
C LEU A 86 10.62 -4.54 -3.47
N TRP A 87 11.26 -5.68 -3.76
CA TRP A 87 10.74 -6.66 -4.71
C TRP A 87 10.58 -8.03 -4.09
N ASN A 88 11.59 -8.52 -3.39
CA ASN A 88 11.53 -9.83 -2.77
C ASN A 88 12.40 -9.88 -1.52
N HIS A 89 12.24 -10.92 -0.73
CA HIS A 89 13.16 -11.27 0.34
C HIS A 89 13.23 -12.78 0.49
N GLN A 90 14.38 -13.27 0.93
CA GLN A 90 14.55 -14.61 1.46
C GLN A 90 14.77 -14.47 2.97
N HIS A 91 13.98 -15.22 3.73
CA HIS A 91 13.82 -15.12 5.18
C HIS A 91 15.15 -14.83 5.91
N ASP A 92 15.27 -13.61 6.46
CA ASP A 92 16.42 -13.09 7.20
C ASP A 92 17.81 -13.16 6.53
N GLU A 93 17.88 -13.50 5.24
CA GLU A 93 19.14 -13.72 4.53
C GLU A 93 19.40 -12.69 3.45
N LEU A 94 18.37 -12.39 2.64
CA LEU A 94 18.57 -11.64 1.41
C LEU A 94 17.38 -10.72 1.12
N LEU A 95 17.68 -9.47 0.83
CA LEU A 95 16.73 -8.44 0.41
C LEU A 95 16.92 -8.15 -1.07
N VAL A 96 15.85 -8.20 -1.86
CA VAL A 96 15.87 -7.85 -3.27
C VAL A 96 15.21 -6.49 -3.45
N VAL A 97 15.99 -5.54 -3.94
CA VAL A 97 15.56 -4.19 -4.34
C VAL A 97 15.47 -4.15 -5.86
N ARG A 98 14.53 -3.38 -6.41
CA ARG A 98 14.33 -3.25 -7.85
C ARG A 98 14.26 -1.79 -8.25
N CYS A 99 14.93 -1.42 -9.34
CA CYS A 99 14.75 -0.11 -9.96
C CYS A 99 13.33 0.03 -10.50
N ARG A 100 12.64 1.12 -10.17
CA ARG A 100 11.26 1.34 -10.63
C ARG A 100 11.15 1.55 -12.14
N SER A 101 12.19 2.08 -12.77
CA SER A 101 12.20 2.43 -14.19
C SER A 101 12.66 1.28 -15.09
N CYS A 102 13.92 0.85 -15.00
CA CYS A 102 14.43 -0.23 -15.87
C CYS A 102 14.15 -1.65 -15.36
N LYS A 103 13.58 -1.78 -14.15
CA LYS A 103 13.16 -3.07 -13.58
C LYS A 103 14.29 -4.07 -13.26
N ILE A 104 15.55 -3.63 -13.26
CA ILE A 104 16.69 -4.42 -12.78
C ILE A 104 16.60 -4.64 -11.27
N ASN A 105 16.95 -5.85 -10.85
CA ASN A 105 17.00 -6.26 -9.47
C ASN A 105 18.43 -6.14 -8.92
N TYR A 106 18.52 -5.78 -7.65
CA TYR A 106 19.72 -5.70 -6.86
C TYR A 106 19.52 -6.51 -5.59
N THR A 107 20.51 -7.31 -5.22
CA THR A 107 20.46 -8.19 -4.06
C THR A 107 21.35 -7.64 -2.96
N LEU A 108 20.82 -7.60 -1.73
CA LEU A 108 21.53 -7.16 -0.54
C LEU A 108 21.46 -8.31 0.48
N THR A 109 22.61 -8.80 0.92
CA THR A 109 22.67 -9.81 1.98
C THR A 109 22.50 -9.17 3.35
N LYS A 110 22.08 -9.95 4.35
CA LYS A 110 21.96 -9.48 5.74
C LYS A 110 23.26 -8.89 6.31
N ASP A 111 24.40 -9.36 5.81
CA ASP A 111 25.73 -8.96 6.27
C ASP A 111 26.23 -7.67 5.58
N HIS A 112 25.47 -7.16 4.60
CA HIS A 112 25.80 -5.93 3.89
C HIS A 112 25.76 -4.70 4.82
N SER A 113 24.75 -4.62 5.69
CA SER A 113 24.64 -3.55 6.68
C SER A 113 23.68 -3.91 7.81
N ASP A 114 23.87 -3.30 8.98
CA ASP A 114 22.92 -3.40 10.10
C ASP A 114 21.50 -2.95 9.68
N CYS A 115 21.41 -1.97 8.77
CA CYS A 115 20.15 -1.49 8.21
C CYS A 115 19.43 -2.61 7.43
N THR A 116 20.15 -3.32 6.55
CA THR A 116 19.59 -4.47 5.79
C THR A 116 19.06 -5.55 6.73
N ARG A 117 19.80 -5.88 7.79
CA ARG A 117 19.36 -6.87 8.79
C ARG A 117 18.07 -6.43 9.50
N LEU A 118 17.99 -5.15 9.89
CA LEU A 118 16.79 -4.63 10.55
C LEU A 118 15.58 -4.63 9.60
N ILE A 119 15.78 -4.26 8.34
CA ILE A 119 14.74 -4.30 7.31
C ILE A 119 14.21 -5.72 7.15
N LEU A 120 15.11 -6.70 6.96
CA LEU A 120 14.76 -8.11 6.82
C LEU A 120 13.92 -8.63 8.01
N SER A 121 14.33 -8.29 9.24
CA SER A 121 13.64 -8.71 10.46
C SER A 121 12.20 -8.19 10.59
N ASN A 122 11.84 -7.16 9.83
CA ASN A 122 10.51 -6.54 9.82
C ASN A 122 9.65 -6.93 8.60
N MET A 123 10.20 -7.66 7.63
CA MET A 123 9.53 -7.91 6.34
C MET A 123 8.23 -8.71 6.45
N GLU A 124 8.22 -9.81 7.20
CA GLU A 124 7.03 -10.67 7.30
C GLU A 124 5.82 -9.91 7.85
N TRP A 125 6.06 -9.15 8.91
CA TRP A 125 5.04 -8.31 9.53
C TRP A 125 4.58 -7.20 8.57
N ALA A 126 5.51 -6.58 7.84
CA ALA A 126 5.18 -5.55 6.86
C ALA A 126 4.29 -6.09 5.73
N ILE A 127 4.62 -7.29 5.22
CA ILE A 127 3.81 -8.01 4.24
C ILE A 127 2.40 -8.29 4.77
N GLU A 128 2.28 -8.76 6.02
CA GLU A 128 0.98 -9.00 6.65
C GLU A 128 0.16 -7.70 6.73
N LEU A 129 0.77 -6.60 7.16
CA LEU A 129 0.10 -5.29 7.21
C LEU A 129 -0.43 -4.89 5.83
N ILE A 130 0.40 -4.96 4.79
CA ILE A 130 -0.02 -4.60 3.43
C ILE A 130 -1.13 -5.53 2.93
N ASN A 131 -1.08 -6.83 3.22
CA ASN A 131 -2.15 -7.78 2.89
C ASN A 131 -3.48 -7.40 3.55
N ILE A 132 -3.46 -6.97 4.82
CA ILE A 132 -4.64 -6.45 5.52
C ILE A 132 -5.19 -5.21 4.81
N LEU A 133 -4.32 -4.31 4.35
CA LEU A 133 -4.71 -3.11 3.60
C LEU A 133 -5.36 -3.46 2.27
N ILE A 134 -4.75 -4.36 1.48
CA ILE A 134 -5.30 -4.84 0.20
C ILE A 134 -6.70 -5.43 0.42
N LYS A 135 -6.84 -6.33 1.40
CA LYS A 135 -8.12 -6.99 1.74
C LYS A 135 -9.20 -5.99 2.16
N ASN A 136 -8.82 -4.87 2.80
CA ASN A 136 -9.77 -3.89 3.33
C ASN A 136 -9.78 -2.55 2.58
N ARG A 137 -9.15 -2.45 1.40
CA ARG A 137 -8.91 -1.19 0.67
C ARG A 137 -10.16 -0.35 0.42
N HIS A 138 -11.31 -1.00 0.20
CA HIS A 138 -12.58 -0.33 -0.08
C HIS A 138 -13.40 -0.03 1.17
N LYS A 139 -13.04 -0.62 2.32
CA LYS A 139 -13.71 -0.41 3.59
C LYS A 139 -13.21 0.89 4.25
N ALA A 140 -14.04 1.47 5.11
CA ALA A 140 -13.70 2.69 5.84
C ALA A 140 -12.39 2.58 6.64
N LEU A 141 -12.09 1.39 7.17
CA LEU A 141 -10.83 1.12 7.87
C LEU A 141 -9.63 1.13 6.92
N GLY A 142 -9.66 0.41 5.79
CA GLY A 142 -8.53 0.37 4.85
C GLY A 142 -8.24 1.76 4.26
N LYS A 143 -9.28 2.50 3.84
CA LYS A 143 -9.12 3.90 3.38
C LYS A 143 -8.48 4.80 4.44
N PHE A 144 -8.84 4.59 5.71
CA PHE A 144 -8.25 5.33 6.82
C PHE A 144 -6.77 4.97 7.01
N LEU A 145 -6.43 3.69 6.97
CA LEU A 145 -5.05 3.22 7.17
C LEU A 145 -4.12 3.62 6.03
N ILE A 146 -4.55 3.50 4.77
CA ILE A 146 -3.78 3.95 3.59
C ILE A 146 -3.39 5.42 3.75
N ARG A 147 -4.33 6.28 4.14
CA ARG A 147 -4.06 7.70 4.41
C ARG A 147 -3.13 7.91 5.60
N LYS A 148 -3.34 7.16 6.68
CA LYS A 148 -2.55 7.31 7.91
C LYS A 148 -1.10 6.85 7.74
N LEU A 149 -0.85 5.88 6.87
CA LEU A 149 0.47 5.36 6.53
C LEU A 149 1.11 6.12 5.35
N ALA A 150 0.46 7.16 4.84
CA ALA A 150 0.90 7.93 3.67
C ALA A 150 1.17 7.05 2.42
N LEU A 151 0.41 5.96 2.27
CA LEU A 151 0.53 5.05 1.13
C LEU A 151 -0.24 5.59 -0.07
N ASP A 152 0.34 5.45 -1.27
CA ASP A 152 -0.37 5.75 -2.52
C ASP A 152 -1.48 4.70 -2.75
N PRO A 153 -2.77 5.10 -2.80
CA PRO A 153 -3.87 4.19 -3.08
C PRO A 153 -3.74 3.47 -4.43
N SER A 154 -3.04 4.08 -5.40
CA SER A 154 -2.81 3.50 -6.73
C SER A 154 -1.93 2.26 -6.67
N CYS A 155 -1.08 2.18 -5.64
CA CYS A 155 -0.20 1.05 -5.36
C CYS A 155 -0.89 -0.06 -4.57
N ILE A 156 -2.14 0.09 -4.08
CA ILE A 156 -2.85 -0.93 -3.28
C ILE A 156 -3.95 -1.59 -4.12
N LYS A 157 -3.54 -2.54 -4.97
CA LYS A 157 -4.41 -3.30 -5.87
C LYS A 157 -4.40 -4.80 -5.50
N PRO A 158 -5.43 -5.58 -5.88
CA PRO A 158 -5.42 -7.01 -5.67
C PRO A 158 -4.39 -7.64 -6.60
N GLY A 159 -3.70 -8.69 -6.13
CA GLY A 159 -2.75 -9.45 -6.94
C GLY A 159 -1.40 -8.77 -7.16
N ILE A 160 -1.14 -7.61 -6.53
CA ILE A 160 0.21 -7.05 -6.48
C ILE A 160 1.06 -7.82 -5.48
N ASN A 161 2.37 -7.78 -5.66
CA ASN A 161 3.28 -8.16 -4.60
C ASN A 161 3.24 -7.09 -3.49
N PRO A 162 2.96 -7.47 -2.22
CA PRO A 162 2.88 -6.54 -1.10
C PRO A 162 4.14 -5.67 -0.90
N LEU A 163 5.30 -6.18 -1.29
CA LEU A 163 6.57 -5.49 -1.15
C LEU A 163 6.71 -4.28 -2.09
N GLU A 164 6.05 -4.30 -3.24
CA GLU A 164 6.12 -3.20 -4.23
C GLU A 164 5.59 -1.87 -3.69
N VAL A 165 4.83 -1.92 -2.60
CA VAL A 165 4.30 -0.74 -1.91
C VAL A 165 5.43 0.06 -1.23
N PHE A 166 6.52 -0.61 -0.85
CA PHE A 166 7.66 0.02 -0.19
C PHE A 166 8.63 0.57 -1.24
N CYS A 167 8.61 1.89 -1.39
CA CYS A 167 9.49 2.64 -2.29
C CYS A 167 10.42 3.53 -1.49
N PHE A 168 11.64 3.71 -1.98
CA PHE A 168 12.61 4.65 -1.42
C PHE A 168 13.44 5.30 -2.54
N SER A 169 14.18 6.35 -2.19
CA SER A 169 15.02 7.09 -3.13
C SER A 169 16.49 6.85 -2.80
N ALA A 170 17.23 6.34 -3.78
CA ALA A 170 18.68 6.27 -3.75
C ALA A 170 19.30 7.68 -3.70
N LYS A 171 20.50 7.81 -3.11
CA LYS A 171 21.22 9.08 -3.04
C LYS A 171 21.64 9.53 -4.44
N LYS A 172 21.29 10.75 -4.83
CA LYS A 172 21.82 11.39 -6.05
C LYS A 172 23.24 11.89 -5.78
N GLU A 173 24.13 11.71 -6.76
CA GLU A 173 25.54 12.10 -6.66
C GLU A 173 25.74 13.63 -6.50
N ASP A 174 24.72 14.47 -6.68
CA ASP A 174 24.86 15.93 -6.67
C ASP A 174 24.96 16.59 -5.28
N GLU A 175 24.96 15.83 -4.18
CA GLU A 175 25.10 16.33 -2.80
C GLU A 175 26.37 15.82 -2.10
N PHE A 176 27.55 16.03 -2.71
CA PHE A 176 28.83 15.86 -2.03
C PHE A 176 29.32 17.18 -1.42
N ILE A 177 29.29 17.27 -0.07
CA ILE A 177 30.41 17.83 0.67
C ILE A 177 31.31 16.63 0.96
N ILE A 178 32.48 16.62 0.33
CA ILE A 178 33.47 15.56 0.44
C ILE A 178 34.06 15.61 1.85
N ASP A 179 33.95 14.53 2.60
CA ASP A 179 35.04 14.08 3.47
C ASP A 179 35.35 12.63 3.08
N PRO A 180 36.50 12.35 2.43
CA PRO A 180 36.79 11.04 1.88
C PRO A 180 37.52 10.24 2.94
N VAL A 181 36.79 9.45 3.73
CA VAL A 181 37.40 8.34 4.47
C VAL A 181 36.48 7.13 4.36
N PHE A 182 37.08 6.03 3.91
CA PHE A 182 36.49 4.72 3.57
C PHE A 182 35.92 4.60 2.16
N GLU A 183 36.87 4.51 1.23
CA GLU A 183 36.75 3.68 0.02
C GLU A 183 36.51 2.22 0.47
N ILE A 184 35.25 1.88 0.76
CA ILE A 184 34.84 0.48 0.93
C ILE A 184 34.77 -0.09 -0.48
N VAL A 185 35.74 -0.94 -0.79
CA VAL A 185 35.71 -1.80 -1.98
C VAL A 185 34.42 -2.64 -1.89
N LEU A 186 33.41 -2.24 -2.68
CA LEU A 186 32.17 -2.98 -2.91
C LEU A 186 32.52 -4.25 -3.69
N ASN A 187 32.93 -5.29 -2.98
CA ASN A 187 33.02 -6.62 -3.57
C ASN A 187 31.60 -7.11 -3.91
N GLU A 188 31.38 -7.25 -5.21
CA GLU A 188 30.40 -8.13 -5.87
C GLU A 188 28.91 -7.83 -5.62
N TRP A 189 28.39 -6.85 -6.36
CA TRP A 189 26.97 -6.84 -6.74
C TRP A 189 26.79 -7.88 -7.85
N GLU A 190 26.14 -9.00 -7.55
CA GLU A 190 25.83 -9.99 -8.58
C GLU A 190 24.58 -9.53 -9.36
N GLU A 191 24.78 -9.10 -10.60
CA GLU A 191 23.68 -8.71 -11.50
C GLU A 191 22.93 -9.96 -11.97
N VAL A 192 21.79 -10.26 -11.34
CA VAL A 192 20.88 -11.29 -11.86
C VAL A 192 19.99 -10.65 -12.93
N LEU A 193 20.40 -10.81 -14.19
CA LEU A 193 19.57 -10.43 -15.34
C LEU A 193 18.24 -11.20 -15.30
N PRO A 194 17.12 -10.57 -15.68
CA PRO A 194 15.85 -11.27 -15.81
C PRO A 194 15.99 -12.36 -16.88
N LEU A 195 15.77 -13.63 -16.50
CA LEU A 195 15.63 -14.74 -17.44
C LEU A 195 14.48 -14.39 -18.40
N GLY A 196 14.84 -13.97 -19.60
CA GLY A 196 13.92 -13.76 -20.71
C GLY A 196 13.30 -15.09 -21.15
N ASP A 197 12.06 -15.00 -21.61
CA ASP A 197 11.29 -16.04 -22.30
C ASP A 197 12.16 -16.89 -23.25
N TYR A 198 12.48 -18.11 -22.84
CA TYR A 198 12.82 -19.16 -23.78
C TYR A 198 11.56 -19.98 -24.02
N GLY A 199 10.85 -19.60 -25.09
CA GLY A 199 9.85 -20.44 -25.72
C GLY A 199 10.46 -21.77 -26.13
N ILE A 200 9.99 -22.85 -25.51
CA ILE A 200 10.25 -24.20 -26.00
C ILE A 200 9.12 -24.54 -26.97
N ARG A 201 9.45 -24.41 -28.27
CA ARG A 201 8.85 -25.22 -29.33
C ARG A 201 9.21 -26.68 -29.05
N THR A 202 8.23 -27.55 -28.92
CA THR A 202 8.39 -28.98 -29.21
C THR A 202 7.65 -29.31 -30.49
N HIS A 203 8.40 -29.46 -31.59
CA HIS A 203 7.98 -30.27 -32.72
C HIS A 203 8.55 -31.68 -32.52
N VAL A 204 7.64 -32.66 -32.45
CA VAL A 204 7.63 -33.96 -33.13
C VAL A 204 8.96 -34.74 -33.22
N ALA A 205 8.97 -35.90 -32.57
CA ALA A 205 9.21 -37.19 -33.24
C ALA A 205 8.04 -38.11 -32.87
#